data_AF-A0A067KL11-F1
#
_entry.id   AF-A0A067KL11-F1
#
_cell.length_a   1.000
_cell.length_b   1.000
_cell.length_c   1.000
_cell.angle_alpha   90.00
_cell.angle_beta   90.00
_cell.angle_gamma   90.00
#
_symmetry.space_group_name_H-M   'P 1'
#
loop_
_entity.id
_entity.type
_entity.pdbx_description
1 polymer ?
#
loop_
_entity_poly.entity_id
_entity_poly.type
_entity_poly.pdbx_seq_one_letter_code
_entity_poly.pdbx_strand_id
1 'polypeptide(L)'
;MFTNSNFHFFAQVKFIPETIPVFSQVTSLTLTFIRHPKFSMLKMISILSAFPCLCTFELMTRCPEDVDEEKAKPVEYVPRHLTKVELGGFCSTPNQMEFAIYLLKNASALRWLVIEQEVKPYVPKRQSWDEGEREMVYERLQEFAKDGVLVVR
;
A
#
# COMPACT_ATOMS: atom_id res chain seq x y z
N MET A 1 0.08 1.61 31.47
CA MET A 1 0.37 0.35 30.77
C MET A 1 -0.69 0.21 29.69
N PHE A 2 -0.42 0.68 28.47
CA PHE A 2 -1.39 0.59 27.38
C PHE A 2 -1.01 -0.58 26.48
N THR A 3 -1.95 -1.51 26.38
CA THR A 3 -1.90 -2.73 25.59
C THR A 3 -1.80 -2.40 24.10
N ASN A 4 -1.01 -3.20 23.36
CA ASN A 4 -1.01 -3.24 21.90
C ASN A 4 -2.45 -3.43 21.39
N SER A 5 -3.09 -2.34 20.97
CA SER A 5 -4.41 -2.38 20.34
C SER A 5 -4.20 -2.55 18.83
N ASN A 6 -4.34 -3.79 18.34
CA ASN A 6 -4.50 -4.04 16.92
C ASN A 6 -5.89 -3.55 16.51
N PHE A 7 -5.96 -2.43 15.80
CA PHE A 7 -7.22 -1.91 15.27
C PHE A 7 -7.54 -2.63 13.96
N HIS A 8 -8.51 -3.55 13.99
CA HIS A 8 -9.10 -4.12 12.78
C HIS A 8 -10.37 -3.33 12.43
N PHE A 9 -10.25 -2.41 11.48
CA PHE A 9 -11.38 -1.62 10.99
C PHE A 9 -12.04 -2.35 9.81
N PHE A 10 -13.30 -2.76 9.97
CA PHE A 10 -14.12 -3.28 8.88
C PHE A 10 -15.08 -2.18 8.40
N ALA A 11 -14.71 -1.48 7.32
CA ALA A 11 -15.57 -0.48 6.71
C ALA A 11 -15.83 -0.82 5.24
N GLN A 12 -17.08 -0.70 4.79
CA GLN A 12 -17.38 -0.59 3.36
C GLN A 12 -16.98 0.82 2.90
N VAL A 13 -15.68 1.02 2.66
CA VAL A 13 -15.16 2.30 2.19
C VAL A 13 -15.54 2.47 0.72
N LYS A 14 -16.64 3.17 0.45
CA LYS A 14 -16.98 3.66 -0.90
C LYS A 14 -16.19 4.92 -1.27
N PHE A 15 -15.73 5.67 -0.27
CA PHE A 15 -15.03 6.93 -0.42
C PHE A 15 -14.01 7.09 0.72
N ILE A 16 -12.79 7.53 0.39
CA ILE A 16 -11.80 7.96 1.39
C ILE A 16 -12.06 9.44 1.63
N PRO A 17 -12.37 9.88 2.87
CA PRO A 17 -12.68 11.27 3.16
C PRO A 17 -11.47 12.16 2.84
N GLU A 18 -11.72 13.38 2.38
CA GLU A 18 -10.67 14.36 2.05
C GLU A 18 -9.82 14.75 3.25
N THR A 19 -10.41 14.70 4.45
CA THR A 19 -9.72 14.93 5.72
C THR A 19 -9.91 13.71 6.64
N ILE A 20 -8.81 13.17 7.13
CA ILE A 20 -8.77 12.06 8.08
C ILE A 20 -8.18 12.61 9.38
N PRO A 21 -8.77 12.32 10.56
CA PRO A 21 -8.17 12.68 11.84
C PRO A 21 -6.72 12.18 11.94
N VAL A 22 -5.84 12.97 12.54
CA VAL A 22 -4.44 12.56 12.71
C VAL A 22 -4.31 11.59 13.88
N PHE A 23 -3.75 10.41 13.61
CA PHE A 23 -3.47 9.35 14.58
C PHE A 23 -1.97 9.28 14.88
N SER A 24 -1.48 10.26 15.66
CA SER A 24 -0.04 10.43 15.93
C SER A 24 0.62 9.37 16.81
N GLN A 25 -0.17 8.47 17.42
CA GLN A 25 0.34 7.40 18.29
C GLN A 25 0.36 6.03 17.61
N VAL A 26 -0.20 5.92 16.40
CA VAL A 26 -0.29 4.65 15.68
C VAL A 26 1.01 4.41 14.92
N THR A 27 1.66 3.30 15.25
CA THR A 27 2.94 2.87 14.63
C THR A 27 2.76 1.70 13.66
N SER A 28 1.61 1.02 13.70
CA SER A 28 1.27 -0.08 12.80
C SER A 28 -0.15 0.06 12.29
N LEU A 29 -0.35 -0.15 11.00
CA LEU A 29 -1.66 -0.07 10.35
C LEU A 29 -1.80 -1.23 9.36
N THR A 30 -2.85 -2.02 9.52
CA THR A 30 -3.26 -3.03 8.53
C THR A 30 -4.62 -2.62 7.95
N LEU A 31 -4.69 -2.50 6.63
CA LEU A 31 -5.92 -2.27 5.87
C LEU A 31 -6.22 -3.48 5.00
N THR A 32 -7.45 -3.97 5.06
CA THR A 32 -7.90 -5.12 4.26
C THR A 32 -9.17 -4.79 3.51
N PHE A 33 -9.07 -4.68 2.19
CA PHE A 33 -10.19 -4.46 1.28
C PHE A 33 -10.72 -5.80 0.77
N ILE A 34 -11.81 -6.24 1.41
CA ILE A 34 -12.49 -7.51 1.09
C ILE A 34 -13.20 -7.44 -0.28
N ARG A 35 -13.55 -6.25 -0.76
CA ARG A 35 -14.13 -6.03 -2.09
C ARG A 35 -13.15 -5.24 -2.95
N HIS A 36 -13.34 -5.29 -4.26
CA HIS A 36 -12.59 -4.44 -5.20
C HIS A 36 -12.75 -2.98 -4.79
N PRO A 37 -11.66 -2.30 -4.39
CA PRO A 37 -11.73 -0.88 -4.10
C PRO A 37 -12.05 -0.13 -5.40
N LYS A 38 -12.98 0.83 -5.31
CA LYS A 38 -13.39 1.69 -6.43
C LYS A 38 -12.75 3.06 -6.30
N PHE A 39 -11.46 3.10 -6.01
CA PHE A 39 -10.70 4.32 -5.84
C PHE A 39 -9.23 4.07 -6.22
N SER A 40 -8.51 5.13 -6.63
CA SER A 40 -7.08 5.03 -6.95
C SER A 40 -6.25 4.69 -5.71
N MET A 41 -5.30 3.76 -5.86
CA MET A 41 -4.34 3.40 -4.80
C MET A 41 -3.50 4.59 -4.34
N LEU A 42 -3.38 5.66 -5.14
CA LEU A 42 -2.73 6.90 -4.72
C LEU A 42 -3.42 7.56 -3.52
N LYS A 43 -4.72 7.32 -3.30
CA LYS A 43 -5.40 7.80 -2.08
C LYS A 43 -4.86 7.18 -0.79
N MET A 44 -4.07 6.09 -0.87
CA MET A 44 -3.33 5.58 0.28
C MET A 44 -2.31 6.59 0.79
N ILE A 45 -1.81 7.50 -0.04
CA ILE A 45 -0.92 8.59 0.40
C ILE A 45 -1.65 9.50 1.40
N SER A 46 -2.91 9.84 1.12
CA SER A 46 -3.76 10.60 2.05
C SER A 46 -4.06 9.84 3.33
N ILE A 47 -4.17 8.51 3.27
CA ILE A 47 -4.27 7.70 4.48
C ILE A 47 -2.97 7.79 5.27
N LEU A 48 -1.82 7.55 4.65
CA LEU A 48 -0.52 7.59 5.32
C LEU A 48 -0.25 8.95 5.99
N SER A 49 -0.71 10.07 5.40
CA SER A 49 -0.54 11.40 6.00
C SER A 49 -1.27 11.56 7.34
N ALA A 50 -2.31 10.78 7.58
CA ALA A 50 -3.02 10.74 8.86
C ALA A 50 -2.25 9.98 9.95
N PHE A 51 -1.19 9.23 9.62
CA PHE A 51 -0.41 8.42 10.55
C PHE A 51 1.07 8.84 10.55
N PRO A 52 1.40 10.03 11.10
CA PRO A 52 2.75 10.59 10.99
C PRO A 52 3.84 9.73 11.65
N CYS A 53 3.50 8.91 12.64
CA CYS A 53 4.43 8.02 13.35
C CYS A 53 4.38 6.57 12.85
N LEU A 54 3.78 6.31 11.69
CA LEU A 54 3.60 4.96 11.17
C LEU A 54 4.95 4.33 10.80
N CYS A 55 5.24 3.18 11.40
CA CYS A 55 6.45 2.39 11.17
C CYS A 55 6.20 1.21 10.24
N THR A 56 5.02 0.58 10.34
CA THR A 56 4.65 -0.60 9.56
C THR A 56 3.27 -0.42 8.93
N PHE A 57 3.18 -0.68 7.62
CA PHE A 57 1.95 -0.59 6.87
C PHE A 57 1.69 -1.89 6.09
N GLU A 58 0.52 -2.47 6.27
CA GLU A 58 0.07 -3.64 5.52
C GLU A 58 -1.20 -3.29 4.77
N LEU A 59 -1.17 -3.43 3.45
CA LEU A 59 -2.31 -3.23 2.58
C LEU A 59 -2.63 -4.54 1.87
N MET A 60 -3.79 -5.09 2.19
CA MET A 60 -4.32 -6.30 1.55
C MET A 60 -5.53 -5.90 0.71
N THR A 61 -5.41 -5.97 -0.61
CA THR A 61 -6.51 -5.57 -1.50
C THR A 61 -6.82 -6.63 -2.54
N ARG A 62 -8.09 -6.71 -2.97
CA ARG A 62 -8.38 -7.35 -4.25
C ARG A 62 -7.88 -6.48 -5.39
N CYS A 63 -7.48 -7.10 -6.49
CA CYS A 63 -7.11 -6.44 -7.75
C CYS A 63 -8.02 -5.21 -8.00
N PRO A 64 -7.52 -3.97 -7.87
CA PRO A 64 -8.34 -2.80 -8.12
C PRO A 64 -8.80 -2.80 -9.58
N GLU A 65 -10.02 -2.36 -9.84
CA GLU A 65 -10.32 -1.82 -11.17
C GLU A 65 -9.49 -0.54 -11.29
N ASP A 66 -8.77 -0.36 -12.39
CA ASP A 66 -8.14 0.92 -12.67
C ASP A 66 -9.25 1.94 -12.91
N VAL A 67 -9.58 2.66 -11.85
CA VAL A 67 -10.48 3.80 -11.94
C VAL A 67 -9.64 4.98 -12.42
N ASP A 68 -9.97 5.50 -13.60
CA ASP A 68 -9.58 6.84 -14.04
C ASP A 68 -10.27 7.88 -13.13
N GLU A 69 -9.88 7.93 -11.86
CA GLU A 69 -10.23 9.06 -11.02
C GLU A 69 -9.37 10.24 -11.48
N GLU A 70 -10.01 11.37 -11.81
CA GLU A 70 -9.36 12.67 -12.05
C GLU A 70 -8.20 12.80 -11.07
N LYS A 71 -6.97 12.84 -11.62
CA LYS A 71 -5.69 12.90 -10.91
C LYS A 71 -5.83 13.65 -9.59
N ALA A 72 -6.15 12.92 -8.52
CA ALA A 72 -6.23 13.49 -7.20
C ALA A 72 -4.84 14.07 -6.96
N LYS A 73 -4.74 15.40 -6.80
CA LYS A 73 -3.44 16.03 -6.62
C LYS A 73 -2.73 15.29 -5.50
N PRO A 74 -1.53 14.74 -5.75
CA PRO A 74 -0.82 14.00 -4.72
C PRO A 74 -0.71 14.90 -3.51
N VAL A 75 -1.18 14.43 -2.35
CA VAL A 75 -0.86 15.10 -1.10
C VAL A 75 0.66 14.99 -0.97
N GLU A 76 1.34 16.13 -0.92
CA GLU A 76 2.78 16.15 -0.63
C GLU A 76 2.98 15.67 0.81
N TYR A 77 3.22 14.37 0.95
CA TYR A 77 3.50 13.72 2.23
C TYR A 77 4.84 13.00 2.15
N VAL A 78 5.55 12.91 3.27
CA VAL A 78 6.83 12.20 3.34
C VAL A 78 6.74 11.23 4.52
N PRO A 79 6.63 9.92 4.30
CA PRO A 79 6.54 8.92 5.36
C PRO A 79 7.90 8.74 6.05
N ARG A 80 8.23 9.63 7.01
CA ARG A 80 9.57 9.68 7.63
C ARG A 80 9.90 8.47 8.50
N HIS A 81 8.89 7.83 9.08
CA HIS A 81 9.08 6.72 10.03
C HIS A 81 8.76 5.35 9.43
N LEU A 82 8.26 5.30 8.20
CA LEU A 82 7.79 4.07 7.58
C LEU A 82 8.97 3.18 7.21
N THR A 83 9.10 2.06 7.92
CA THR A 83 10.23 1.11 7.79
C THR A 83 9.88 -0.14 7.02
N LYS A 84 8.61 -0.58 7.08
CA LYS A 84 8.14 -1.78 6.40
C LYS A 84 6.77 -1.55 5.78
N VAL A 85 6.63 -1.95 4.52
CA VAL A 85 5.37 -1.97 3.79
C VAL A 85 5.16 -3.35 3.18
N GLU A 86 3.96 -3.90 3.34
CA GLU A 86 3.52 -5.11 2.65
C GLU A 86 2.30 -4.77 1.79
N LEU A 87 2.40 -4.99 0.48
CA LEU A 87 1.33 -4.80 -0.49
C LEU A 87 0.88 -6.16 -1.01
N GLY A 88 -0.19 -6.70 -0.44
CA GLY A 88 -0.81 -7.95 -0.84
C GLY A 88 -1.95 -7.78 -1.85
N GLY A 89 -2.07 -8.73 -2.77
CA GLY A 89 -3.01 -8.63 -3.89
C GLY A 89 -2.56 -7.69 -4.99
N PHE A 90 -1.25 -7.58 -5.19
CA PHE A 90 -0.65 -6.72 -6.19
C PHE A 90 -0.93 -7.28 -7.60
N CYS A 91 -1.51 -6.46 -8.46
CA CYS A 91 -1.95 -6.78 -9.81
C CYS A 91 -1.19 -5.98 -10.89
N SER A 92 -0.14 -5.27 -10.48
CA SER A 92 0.73 -4.49 -11.38
C SER A 92 -0.02 -3.39 -12.14
N THR A 93 -1.16 -2.95 -11.62
CA THR A 93 -1.92 -1.87 -12.25
C THR A 93 -1.13 -0.56 -12.17
N PRO A 94 -1.32 0.39 -13.11
CA PRO A 94 -0.58 1.65 -13.10
C PRO A 94 -0.63 2.38 -11.75
N ASN A 95 -1.81 2.42 -11.10
CA ASN A 95 -1.99 3.03 -9.79
C ASN A 95 -1.21 2.33 -8.67
N GLN A 96 -1.15 0.98 -8.70
CA GLN A 96 -0.39 0.20 -7.72
C GLN A 96 1.13 0.39 -7.91
N MET A 97 1.58 0.39 -9.17
CA MET A 97 2.97 0.66 -9.53
C MET A 97 3.39 2.06 -9.10
N GLU A 98 2.57 3.07 -9.37
CA GLU A 98 2.87 4.46 -8.99
C GLU A 98 2.91 4.62 -7.47
N PHE A 99 2.01 3.97 -6.73
CA PHE A 99 2.07 3.98 -5.27
C PHE A 99 3.33 3.30 -4.71
N ALA A 100 3.72 2.15 -5.26
CA ALA A 100 4.96 1.47 -4.87
C ALA A 100 6.20 2.33 -5.16
N ILE A 101 6.27 2.95 -6.35
CA ILE A 101 7.35 3.88 -6.72
C ILE A 101 7.37 5.09 -5.77
N TYR A 102 6.21 5.65 -5.44
CA TYR A 102 6.12 6.74 -4.47
C TYR A 102 6.75 6.37 -3.12
N LEU A 103 6.47 5.17 -2.60
CA LEU A 103 7.05 4.69 -1.36
C LEU A 103 8.57 4.58 -1.46
N LEU A 104 9.08 3.98 -2.53
CA LEU A 104 10.53 3.83 -2.75
C LEU A 104 11.26 5.18 -2.83
N LYS A 105 10.64 6.19 -3.45
CA LYS A 105 11.23 7.53 -3.61
C LYS A 105 11.15 8.39 -2.35
N ASN A 106 10.07 8.28 -1.57
CA ASN A 106 9.76 9.25 -0.52
C ASN A 106 9.91 8.71 0.91
N ALA A 107 9.77 7.40 1.14
CA ALA A 107 9.91 6.81 2.48
C ALA A 107 11.39 6.52 2.78
N SER A 108 12.12 7.53 3.23
CA SER A 108 13.57 7.45 3.42
C SER A 108 14.03 6.38 4.41
N ALA A 109 13.19 6.08 5.41
CA ALA A 109 13.42 5.04 6.42
C ALA A 109 12.99 3.64 5.99
N LEU A 110 12.43 3.48 4.77
CA LEU A 110 11.92 2.22 4.27
C LEU A 110 13.07 1.23 4.09
N ARG A 111 12.93 0.10 4.77
CA ARG A 111 13.88 -1.02 4.74
C ARG A 111 13.32 -2.22 4.01
N TRP A 112 11.99 -2.38 3.99
CA TRP A 112 11.30 -3.52 3.39
C TRP A 112 10.06 -3.02 2.66
N LEU A 113 10.04 -3.16 1.33
CA LEU A 113 8.83 -3.13 0.52
C LEU A 113 8.59 -4.54 0.00
N VAL A 114 7.59 -5.21 0.55
CA VAL A 114 7.18 -6.55 0.13
C VAL A 114 5.99 -6.42 -0.80
N ILE A 115 6.14 -6.92 -2.02
CA ILE A 115 5.07 -7.04 -2.99
C ILE A 115 4.64 -8.51 -2.98
N GLU A 116 3.41 -8.76 -2.58
CA GLU A 116 2.82 -10.10 -2.57
C GLU A 116 1.62 -10.14 -3.51
N GLN A 117 1.62 -11.10 -4.43
CA GLN A 117 0.47 -11.29 -5.30
C GLN A 117 -0.72 -11.90 -4.54
N GLU A 118 -0.45 -12.85 -3.65
CA GLU A 118 -1.52 -13.55 -2.94
C GLU A 118 -2.13 -12.64 -1.88
N VAL A 119 -3.47 -12.62 -1.83
CA VAL A 119 -4.18 -12.11 -0.67
C VAL A 119 -4.36 -13.28 0.29
N LYS A 120 -4.11 -13.05 1.59
CA LYS A 120 -4.43 -13.99 2.68
C LYS A 120 -5.83 -14.64 2.49
N PRO A 121 -6.06 -15.89 2.94
CA PRO A 121 -6.98 -16.90 2.36
C PRO A 121 -8.49 -16.56 2.21
N TYR A 122 -8.93 -15.35 2.53
CA TYR A 122 -10.33 -14.91 2.51
C TYR A 122 -10.74 -14.20 1.20
N VAL A 123 -9.94 -14.34 0.14
CA VAL A 123 -10.13 -13.65 -1.15
C VAL A 123 -9.95 -14.63 -2.32
N PRO A 124 -10.89 -14.67 -3.31
CA PRO A 124 -10.75 -15.50 -4.50
C PRO A 124 -9.46 -15.17 -5.26
N LYS A 125 -8.69 -16.20 -5.62
CA LYS A 125 -7.41 -16.07 -6.32
C LYS A 125 -7.64 -15.57 -7.77
N ARG A 126 -6.92 -14.52 -8.19
CA ARG A 126 -6.59 -14.35 -9.62
C ARG A 126 -5.60 -15.47 -10.00
N GLN A 127 -5.47 -15.80 -11.29
CA GLN A 127 -4.34 -16.62 -11.75
C GLN A 127 -3.03 -15.99 -11.27
N SER A 128 -2.09 -16.83 -10.82
CA SER A 128 -0.76 -16.41 -10.40
C SER A 128 -0.10 -15.59 -11.52
N TRP A 129 0.76 -14.64 -11.17
CA TRP A 129 1.66 -14.03 -12.13
C TRP A 129 2.36 -15.14 -12.88
N ASP A 130 2.46 -14.98 -14.19
CA ASP A 130 3.50 -15.71 -14.89
C ASP A 130 4.87 -15.11 -14.51
N GLU A 131 5.93 -15.85 -14.80
CA GLU A 131 7.29 -15.42 -14.47
C GLU A 131 7.64 -14.06 -15.12
N GLY A 132 7.03 -13.74 -16.27
CA GLY A 132 7.21 -12.48 -16.98
C GLY A 132 6.55 -11.28 -16.28
N GLU A 133 5.33 -11.44 -15.76
CA GLU A 133 4.67 -10.40 -14.97
C GLU A 133 5.43 -10.10 -13.68
N ARG A 134 5.97 -11.13 -13.00
CA ARG A 134 6.78 -10.96 -11.79
C ARG A 134 8.07 -10.19 -12.11
N GLU A 135 8.80 -10.62 -13.14
CA GLU A 135 10.05 -10.00 -13.53
C GLU A 135 9.84 -8.54 -13.93
N MET A 136 8.79 -8.24 -14.70
CA MET A 136 8.45 -6.86 -15.09
C MET A 136 8.20 -5.95 -13.88
N VAL A 137 7.49 -6.44 -12.85
CA VAL A 137 7.30 -5.67 -11.61
C VAL A 137 8.63 -5.45 -10.91
N TYR A 138 9.44 -6.50 -10.79
CA TYR A 138 10.74 -6.42 -10.14
C TYR A 138 11.66 -5.42 -10.84
N GLU A 139 11.90 -5.58 -12.15
CA GLU A 139 12.74 -4.69 -12.95
C GLU A 139 12.31 -3.24 -12.80
N ARG A 140 11.01 -2.97 -12.96
CA ARG A 140 10.48 -1.60 -12.92
C ARG A 140 10.56 -0.95 -11.54
N LEU A 141 10.37 -1.72 -10.46
CA LEU A 141 10.47 -1.17 -9.11
C LEU A 141 11.91 -1.09 -8.62
N GLN A 142 12.79 -1.99 -9.07
CA GLN A 142 14.19 -2.02 -8.66
C GLN A 142 14.94 -0.75 -9.08
N GLU A 143 14.57 -0.13 -10.20
CA GLU A 143 15.11 1.18 -10.64
C GLU A 143 15.01 2.27 -9.55
N PHE A 144 14.05 2.16 -8.64
CA PHE A 144 13.81 3.14 -7.57
C PHE A 144 14.22 2.62 -6.19
N ALA A 145 14.48 1.32 -6.06
CA ALA A 145 14.78 0.69 -4.78
C ALA A 145 16.25 0.86 -4.41
N LYS A 146 16.51 1.10 -3.11
CA LYS A 146 17.84 0.89 -2.56
C LYS A 146 18.11 -0.62 -2.44
N ASP A 147 19.38 -1.01 -2.47
CA ASP A 147 19.78 -2.40 -2.34
C ASP A 147 19.14 -3.09 -1.13
N GLY A 148 18.52 -4.26 -1.37
CA GLY A 148 17.89 -5.08 -0.34
C GLY A 148 16.55 -4.56 0.19
N VAL A 149 16.01 -3.44 -0.30
CA VAL A 149 14.72 -2.90 0.15
C VAL A 149 13.52 -3.60 -0.48
N LEU A 150 13.62 -3.98 -1.77
CA LEU A 150 12.51 -4.56 -2.52
C LEU A 150 12.52 -6.09 -2.43
N VAL A 151 11.37 -6.67 -2.09
CA VAL A 151 11.14 -8.12 -2.09
C VAL A 151 9.85 -8.38 -2.86
N VAL A 152 9.92 -9.16 -3.94
CA VAL A 152 8.76 -9.51 -4.78
C VAL A 152 8.53 -11.03 -4.66
N ARG A 153 7.31 -11.42 -4.28
CA ARG A 153 6.93 -12.82 -4.00
C ARG A 153 5.69 -13.24 -4.79
#